data_AF-A0A957WGN9-F1
#
_entry.id   AF-A0A957WGN9-F1
#
_cell.length_a   1.000
_cell.length_b   1.000
_cell.length_c   1.000
_cell.angle_alpha   90.00
_cell.angle_beta   90.00
_cell.angle_gamma   90.00
#
_symmetry.space_group_name_H-M   'P 1'
#
loop_
_entity.id
_entity.type
_entity.pdbx_description
1 polymer ?
#
loop_
_entity_poly.entity_id
_entity_poly.type
_entity_poly.pdbx_seq_one_letter_code
_entity_poly.pdbx_strand_id
1 'polypeptide(L)' 'RAVLHIALRNRSNRPIYVDGEDVMPEVNRVLAKMRTFSDKVRSGAWKGFTGKAITDVVNIGI' A
#
# COMPACT_ATOMS: atom_id res chain seq x y z
N ARG A 1 -3.61 -19.99 -10.37
CA ARG A 1 -3.00 -18.71 -9.94
C ARG A 1 -2.10 -19.00 -8.75
N ALA A 2 -0.95 -18.34 -8.64
CA ALA A 2 -0.13 -18.43 -7.44
C ALA A 2 -0.91 -17.91 -6.22
N VAL A 3 -0.72 -18.53 -5.05
CA VAL A 3 -1.36 -18.12 -3.78
C VAL A 3 -0.25 -17.64 -2.85
N LEU A 4 0.06 -16.34 -2.91
CA LEU A 4 1.28 -15.76 -2.32
C LEU A 4 1.00 -14.65 -1.31
N HIS A 5 -0.03 -14.79 -0.49
CA HIS A 5 -0.29 -13.83 0.59
C HIS A 5 0.88 -13.72 1.59
N ILE A 6 1.77 -14.73 1.63
CA ILE A 6 3.05 -14.68 2.36
C ILE A 6 4.02 -13.61 1.81
N ALA A 7 3.99 -13.31 0.51
CA ALA A 7 4.84 -12.29 -0.10
C ALA A 7 4.48 -10.88 0.41
N LEU A 8 3.19 -10.61 0.60
CA LEU A 8 2.68 -9.32 1.12
C LEU A 8 3.21 -8.98 2.52
N ARG A 9 3.64 -10.00 3.28
CA ARG A 9 4.17 -9.89 4.65
C ARG A 9 5.61 -10.36 4.78
N ASN A 10 6.32 -10.56 3.66
CA ASN A 10 7.71 -11.00 3.66
C ASN A 10 8.66 -9.86 4.04
N ARG A 11 8.88 -9.69 5.34
CA ARG A 11 9.82 -8.68 5.87
C ARG A 11 11.29 -8.98 5.59
N SER A 12 11.62 -10.24 5.27
CA SER A 12 12.99 -10.66 4.98
C SER A 12 13.48 -10.21 3.60
N ASN A 13 12.57 -9.79 2.71
CA ASN A 13 12.85 -9.46 1.31
C ASN A 13 13.57 -10.57 0.52
N ARG A 14 13.50 -11.83 0.99
CA ARG A 14 13.94 -12.98 0.17
C ARG A 14 13.10 -13.02 -1.12
N PRO A 15 13.72 -13.18 -2.30
CA PRO A 15 12.99 -13.21 -3.57
C PRO A 15 11.89 -14.26 -3.60
N ILE A 16 10.75 -13.92 -4.19
CA ILE A 16 9.63 -14.84 -4.42
C ILE A 16 9.22 -14.69 -5.88
N TYR A 17 9.38 -15.75 -6.67
CA TYR A 17 9.19 -15.68 -8.11
C TYR A 17 7.78 -16.10 -8.54
N VAL A 18 7.23 -15.37 -9.51
CA VAL A 18 6.06 -15.76 -10.32
C VAL A 18 6.43 -15.56 -11.77
N ASP A 19 6.26 -16.59 -12.61
CA ASP A 19 6.58 -16.55 -14.04
C ASP A 19 8.01 -16.05 -14.37
N GLY A 20 8.97 -16.32 -13.45
CA GLY A 20 10.36 -15.92 -13.59
C GLY A 20 10.72 -14.55 -13.02
N GLU A 21 9.74 -13.79 -12.49
CA GLU A 21 9.96 -12.45 -11.93
C GLU A 21 9.80 -12.43 -10.40
N ASP A 22 10.74 -11.80 -9.71
CA ASP A 22 10.62 -11.56 -8.26
C ASP A 22 9.54 -10.52 -7.98
N VAL A 23 8.55 -10.88 -7.18
CA VAL A 23 7.41 -9.99 -6.85
C VAL A 23 7.73 -9.00 -5.73
N MET A 24 8.83 -9.20 -4.99
CA MET A 24 9.14 -8.39 -3.81
C MET A 24 9.35 -6.88 -4.09
N PRO A 25 9.99 -6.45 -5.20
CA PRO A 25 10.08 -5.04 -5.55
C PRO A 25 8.71 -4.36 -5.69
N GLU A 26 7.77 -5.02 -6.36
CA GLU A 26 6.42 -4.48 -6.56
C GLU A 26 5.60 -4.43 -5.27
N VAL A 27 5.72 -5.47 -4.42
CA VAL A 27 5.12 -5.46 -3.07
C VAL A 27 5.61 -4.24 -2.27
N ASN A 28 6.93 -4.04 -2.22
CA ASN A 28 7.53 -2.93 -1.48
C ASN A 28 7.18 -1.56 -2.08
N ARG A 29 7.07 -1.46 -3.41
CA ARG A 29 6.63 -0.24 -4.10
C ARG A 29 5.22 0.17 -3.69
N VAL A 30 4.28 -0.78 -3.64
CA VAL A 30 2.90 -0.49 -3.20
C VAL A 30 2.86 -0.13 -1.71
N LEU A 31 3.60 -0.84 -0.85
CA LEU A 31 3.71 -0.49 0.57
C LEU A 31 4.26 0.92 0.78
N ALA A 32 5.28 1.32 0.00
CA ALA A 32 5.82 2.68 0.03
C ALA A 32 4.78 3.73 -0.41
N LYS A 33 4.04 3.47 -1.49
CA LYS A 33 2.95 4.33 -1.94
C LYS A 33 1.85 4.47 -0.88
N MET A 34 1.45 3.35 -0.25
CA MET A 34 0.47 3.34 0.83
C MET A 34 0.95 4.19 2.01
N ARG A 35 2.23 4.08 2.40
CA ARG A 35 2.84 4.91 3.44
C ARG A 35 2.77 6.40 3.11
N THR A 36 3.20 6.81 1.91
CA THR A 36 3.14 8.22 1.51
C THR A 36 1.72 8.77 1.53
N PHE A 37 0.74 7.98 1.10
CA PHE A 37 -0.66 8.37 1.14
C PHE A 37 -1.17 8.48 2.58
N SER A 38 -0.96 7.45 3.40
CA SER A 38 -1.46 7.43 4.78
C SER A 38 -0.82 8.53 5.63
N ASP A 39 0.46 8.84 5.43
CA ASP A 39 1.16 9.93 6.11
C ASP A 39 0.54 11.30 5.76
N LYS A 40 0.21 11.54 4.48
CA LYS A 40 -0.48 12.77 4.04
C LYS A 40 -1.88 12.91 4.64
N VAL A 41 -2.64 11.82 4.70
CA VAL A 41 -3.98 11.82 5.31
C VAL A 41 -3.87 12.09 6.82
N ARG A 42 -3.04 11.32 7.53
CA ARG A 42 -2.90 11.40 9.00
C ARG A 42 -2.33 12.73 9.49
N SER A 43 -1.43 13.34 8.73
CA SER A 43 -0.90 14.69 9.04
C SER A 43 -1.89 15.82 8.76
N GLY A 44 -3.01 15.53 8.10
CA GLY A 44 -3.93 16.55 7.61
C GLY A 44 -3.36 17.36 6.44
N ALA A 45 -2.23 16.96 5.85
CA ALA A 45 -1.68 17.60 4.65
C ALA A 45 -2.54 17.32 3.41
N TRP A 46 -3.22 16.16 3.37
CA TRP A 46 -4.25 15.88 2.37
C TRP A 46 -5.52 16.68 2.71
N LYS A 47 -5.89 17.59 1.81
CA LYS A 47 -7.07 18.45 1.98
C LYS A 47 -8.22 17.99 1.10
N GLY A 48 -9.43 18.14 1.62
CA GLY A 48 -10.65 18.06 0.82
C GLY A 48 -10.80 19.29 -0.09
N PHE A 49 -11.84 19.27 -0.94
CA PHE A 49 -12.11 20.33 -1.92
C PHE A 49 -12.13 21.75 -1.31
N THR A 50 -12.66 21.91 -0.09
CA THR A 50 -12.73 23.21 0.59
C THR A 50 -11.50 23.53 1.46
N GLY A 51 -10.38 22.81 1.29
CA GLY A 51 -9.15 23.01 2.06
C GLY A 51 -9.14 22.43 3.49
N LYS A 52 -10.21 21.76 3.92
CA LYS A 52 -10.29 21.11 5.25
C LYS A 52 -9.51 19.80 5.28
N ALA A 53 -8.95 19.44 6.43
CA ALA A 53 -8.32 18.14 6.62
C ALA A 53 -9.36 17.01 6.56
N ILE A 54 -8.93 15.81 6.16
CA ILE A 54 -9.77 14.61 6.20
C ILE A 54 -9.94 14.17 7.65
N THR A 55 -11.19 13.94 8.07
CA THR A 55 -11.54 13.44 9.42
C THR A 55 -12.05 12.00 9.37
N ASP A 56 -12.71 11.62 8.27
CA ASP A 56 -13.42 10.36 8.13
C ASP A 56 -12.96 9.64 6.85
N VAL A 57 -12.86 8.31 6.93
CA VAL A 57 -12.49 7.45 5.82
C VAL A 57 -13.59 6.40 5.65
N VAL A 58 -14.20 6.35 4.46
CA VAL A 58 -15.25 5.38 4.12
C VAL A 58 -14.68 4.36 3.16
N ASN A 59 -14.61 3.08 3.57
CA ASN A 59 -14.23 1.98 2.69
C ASN A 59 -15.49 1.37 2.05
N ILE A 60 -15.57 1.37 0.72
CA ILE A 60 -16.71 0.81 -0.03
C ILE A 60 -16.24 -0.47 -0.70
N GLY A 61 -16.91 -1.58 -0.40
CA GLY A 61 -16.61 -2.91 -0.95
C GLY A 61 -17.81 -3.85 -0.86
N ILE A 62 -17.74 -4.97 -1.58
CA ILE A 62 -18.68 -6.09 -1.57
C ILE A 62 -17.92 -7.38 -1.32
#